data_AF-A0A2J0PND8-F1
#
_entry.id   AF-A0A2J0PND8-F1
#
_cell.length_a   1.000
_cell.length_b   1.000
_cell.length_c   1.000
_cell.angle_alpha   90.00
_cell.angle_beta   90.00
_cell.angle_gamma   90.00
#
_symmetry.space_group_name_H-M   'P 1'
#
loop_
_entity.id
_entity.type
_entity.pdbx_description
1 polymer ?
#
loop_
_entity_poly.entity_id
_entity_poly.type
_entity_poly.pdbx_seq_one_letter_code
_entity_poly.pdbx_strand_id
1 'polypeptide(L)'
;MDEIEKAFKQLIVICNKYSLSGSFRTVNDLDNAFPSNLPRSTEVEFLYENYNPEKLKIETGFAPIKLHSVSELLKAQNGYEYLLKNYLVIGDDLGGGKPIIAVVDEGNTPIYASYDVIEPFKIACSLSGFIFSLAELIDLVYGQYDIFDIADDNDEVKDDFIDELRKRIVPLIGNESFNAFYNYFYG
;
A
#
# COMPACT_ATOMS: atom_id res chain seq x y z
N MET A 1 -16.40 4.58 6.40
CA MET A 1 -15.82 5.95 6.35
C MET A 1 -15.00 6.30 7.60
N ASP A 2 -15.54 6.13 8.82
CA ASP A 2 -14.75 6.35 10.06
C ASP A 2 -13.49 5.47 10.15
N GLU A 3 -13.57 4.22 9.69
CA GLU A 3 -12.43 3.29 9.72
C GLU A 3 -11.30 3.68 8.75
N ILE A 4 -11.63 4.05 7.52
CA ILE A 4 -10.62 4.46 6.53
C ILE A 4 -9.93 5.77 6.93
N GLU A 5 -10.67 6.72 7.53
CA GLU A 5 -10.10 7.93 8.11
C GLU A 5 -9.10 7.61 9.24
N LYS A 6 -9.46 6.70 10.14
CA LYS A 6 -8.56 6.21 11.20
C LYS A 6 -7.31 5.56 10.63
N ALA A 7 -7.44 4.75 9.57
CA ALA A 7 -6.32 4.10 8.92
C ALA A 7 -5.32 5.12 8.37
N PHE A 8 -5.78 6.11 7.60
CA PHE A 8 -4.89 7.14 7.06
C PHE A 8 -4.29 8.03 8.14
N LYS A 9 -5.06 8.39 9.18
CA LYS A 9 -4.51 9.12 10.34
C LYS A 9 -3.39 8.33 11.02
N GLN A 10 -3.55 7.02 11.21
CA GLN A 10 -2.50 6.18 11.77
C GLN A 10 -1.27 6.13 10.86
N LEU A 11 -1.44 5.93 9.55
CA LEU A 11 -0.33 5.93 8.59
C LEU A 11 0.44 7.27 8.65
N ILE A 12 -0.25 8.40 8.68
CA ILE A 12 0.37 9.73 8.79
C ILE A 12 1.16 9.87 10.10
N VAL A 13 0.58 9.43 11.22
CA VAL A 13 1.26 9.47 12.53
C VAL A 13 2.55 8.65 12.49
N ILE A 14 2.51 7.44 11.91
CA ILE A 14 3.70 6.58 11.79
C ILE A 14 4.73 7.18 10.83
N CYS A 15 4.32 7.66 9.65
CA CYS A 15 5.23 8.34 8.71
C CYS A 15 5.93 9.54 9.37
N ASN A 16 5.20 10.35 10.14
CA ASN A 16 5.76 11.49 10.86
C ASN A 16 6.69 11.05 12.00
N LYS A 17 6.32 10.01 12.75
CA LYS A 17 7.12 9.45 13.85
C LYS A 17 8.53 9.07 13.38
N TYR A 18 8.63 8.47 12.20
CA TYR A 18 9.91 8.03 11.62
C TYR A 18 10.48 8.96 10.55
N SER A 19 9.92 10.16 10.39
CA SER A 19 10.37 11.17 9.43
C SER A 19 10.50 10.64 7.99
N LEU A 20 9.54 9.81 7.55
CA LEU A 20 9.52 9.28 6.19
C LEU A 20 9.39 10.42 5.17
N SER A 21 10.08 10.28 4.04
CA SER A 21 10.01 11.27 2.97
C SER A 21 8.65 11.26 2.30
N GLY A 22 8.10 12.46 2.08
CA GLY A 22 6.81 12.69 1.44
C GLY A 22 5.88 13.51 2.31
N SER A 23 4.64 13.68 1.85
CA SER A 23 3.59 14.36 2.62
C SER A 23 2.22 13.88 2.19
N PHE A 24 1.20 14.17 2.99
CA PHE A 24 -0.20 13.94 2.64
C PHE A 24 -0.88 15.31 2.49
N ARG A 25 -1.62 15.51 1.40
CA ARG A 25 -2.28 16.77 1.10
C ARG A 25 -3.75 16.59 0.77
N THR A 26 -4.53 17.63 1.04
CA THR A 26 -5.91 17.74 0.57
C THR A 26 -5.93 18.21 -0.88
N VAL A 27 -6.83 17.65 -1.69
CA VAL A 27 -7.09 18.04 -3.08
C VAL A 27 -8.49 18.62 -3.16
N ASN A 28 -8.59 19.95 -3.27
CA ASN A 28 -9.87 20.67 -3.21
C ASN A 28 -10.78 20.48 -4.43
N ASP A 29 -10.24 19.99 -5.55
CA ASP A 29 -10.96 19.82 -6.82
C ASP A 29 -10.59 18.46 -7.42
N LEU A 30 -11.00 17.40 -6.71
CA LEU A 30 -10.66 16.04 -7.08
C LEU A 30 -11.25 15.66 -8.45
N ASP A 31 -12.43 16.15 -8.80
CA ASP A 31 -13.06 15.83 -10.09
C ASP A 31 -12.26 16.31 -11.29
N ASN A 32 -11.57 17.45 -11.18
CA ASN A 32 -10.67 17.93 -12.22
C ASN A 32 -9.25 17.32 -12.13
N ALA A 33 -8.79 16.96 -10.93
CA ALA A 33 -7.46 16.39 -10.72
C ALA A 33 -7.38 14.88 -11.02
N PHE A 34 -8.44 14.14 -10.73
CA PHE A 34 -8.51 12.70 -10.90
C PHE A 34 -8.72 12.35 -12.39
N PRO A 35 -7.93 11.44 -12.97
CA PRO A 35 -8.07 11.10 -14.39
C PRO A 35 -9.47 10.52 -14.70
N SER A 36 -10.22 11.17 -15.58
CA SER A 36 -11.63 10.85 -15.86
C SER A 36 -11.87 9.48 -16.50
N ASN A 37 -10.82 8.86 -17.04
CA ASN A 37 -10.86 7.53 -17.63
C ASN A 37 -10.50 6.41 -16.64
N LEU A 38 -10.13 6.75 -15.40
CA LEU A 38 -9.78 5.78 -14.36
C LEU A 38 -10.96 5.53 -13.41
N PRO A 39 -11.08 4.29 -12.90
CA PRO A 39 -12.17 3.95 -12.01
C PRO A 39 -11.85 4.44 -10.58
N ARG A 40 -12.88 4.75 -9.78
CA ARG A 40 -12.70 5.16 -8.38
C ARG A 40 -13.88 4.68 -7.51
N SER A 41 -13.58 4.23 -6.29
CA SER A 41 -14.56 3.92 -5.25
C SER A 41 -14.69 5.11 -4.30
N THR A 42 -15.71 5.11 -3.44
CA THR A 42 -15.86 6.15 -2.40
C THR A 42 -14.65 6.23 -1.45
N GLU A 43 -13.97 5.12 -1.17
CA GLU A 43 -12.78 5.13 -0.30
C GLU A 43 -11.54 5.64 -1.04
N VAL A 44 -11.42 5.37 -2.33
CA VAL A 44 -10.39 5.95 -3.20
C VAL A 44 -10.59 7.46 -3.34
N GLU A 45 -11.84 7.91 -3.56
CA GLU A 45 -12.17 9.34 -3.56
C GLU A 45 -11.77 9.98 -2.24
N PHE A 46 -12.15 9.37 -1.11
CA PHE A 46 -11.79 9.84 0.22
C PHE A 46 -10.28 9.94 0.43
N LEU A 47 -9.51 8.93 -0.01
CA LEU A 47 -8.04 8.93 0.02
C LEU A 47 -7.47 10.13 -0.73
N TYR A 48 -7.82 10.32 -2.00
CA TYR A 48 -7.19 11.36 -2.83
C TYR A 48 -7.71 12.76 -2.51
N GLU A 49 -8.94 12.91 -2.04
CA GLU A 49 -9.47 14.20 -1.62
C GLU A 49 -8.81 14.68 -0.32
N ASN A 50 -8.61 13.81 0.66
CA ASN A 50 -8.21 14.20 2.02
C ASN A 50 -6.74 13.92 2.34
N TYR A 51 -6.17 12.88 1.71
CA TYR A 51 -4.89 12.28 2.07
C TYR A 51 -4.06 11.94 0.83
N ASN A 52 -4.09 12.76 -0.22
CA ASN A 52 -3.30 12.54 -1.43
C ASN A 52 -1.80 12.42 -1.07
N PRO A 53 -1.15 11.26 -1.31
CA PRO A 53 0.24 11.09 -1.00
C PRO A 53 1.09 11.84 -2.04
N GLU A 54 2.00 12.69 -1.59
CA GLU A 54 2.95 13.38 -2.46
C GLU A 54 4.37 12.94 -2.14
N LYS A 55 5.03 12.31 -3.11
CA LYS A 55 6.42 11.85 -3.02
C LYS A 55 6.67 10.93 -1.81
N LEU A 56 5.64 10.20 -1.37
CA LEU A 56 5.74 9.24 -0.29
C LEU A 56 6.56 8.04 -0.75
N LYS A 57 7.65 7.76 -0.03
CA LYS A 57 8.51 6.60 -0.24
C LYS A 57 8.64 5.87 1.09
N ILE A 58 8.42 4.56 1.07
CA ILE A 58 8.44 3.69 2.25
C ILE A 58 9.48 2.60 2.01
N GLU A 59 10.48 2.51 2.88
CA GLU A 59 11.55 1.51 2.79
C GLU A 59 11.41 0.53 3.95
N THR A 60 10.85 -0.65 3.67
CA THR A 60 10.58 -1.66 4.71
C THR A 60 11.37 -2.96 4.48
N GLY A 61 12.33 -2.95 3.56
CA GLY A 61 13.12 -4.13 3.19
C GLY A 61 13.72 -4.01 1.79
N PHE A 62 13.57 -5.07 1.00
CA PHE A 62 14.28 -5.28 -0.27
C PHE A 62 14.03 -4.22 -1.35
N ALA A 63 12.80 -3.71 -1.47
CA ALA A 63 12.45 -2.71 -2.45
C ALA A 63 11.61 -1.58 -1.82
N PRO A 64 11.97 -0.30 -2.02
CA PRO A 64 11.12 0.79 -1.61
C PRO A 64 9.78 0.78 -2.33
N ILE A 65 8.71 1.03 -1.58
CA ILE A 65 7.35 1.18 -2.10
C ILE A 65 7.00 2.65 -2.21
N LYS A 66 6.26 2.99 -3.27
CA LYS A 66 5.69 4.30 -3.50
C LYS A 66 4.17 4.20 -3.57
N LEU A 67 3.47 5.08 -2.86
CA LEU A 67 2.05 5.34 -3.12
C LEU A 67 1.95 6.51 -4.11
N HIS A 68 1.15 6.35 -5.14
CA HIS A 68 1.00 7.34 -6.21
C HIS A 68 0.11 8.49 -5.77
N SER A 69 0.52 9.72 -6.08
CA SER A 69 -0.37 10.88 -5.99
C SER A 69 -1.45 10.80 -7.08
N VAL A 70 -2.55 11.53 -6.90
CA VAL A 70 -3.60 11.69 -7.92
C VAL A 70 -3.03 12.10 -9.29
N SER A 71 -2.01 12.97 -9.29
CA SER A 71 -1.35 13.46 -10.50
C SER A 71 -0.49 12.40 -11.22
N GLU A 72 -0.19 11.29 -10.54
CA GLU A 72 0.64 10.20 -11.06
C GLU A 72 -0.20 9.00 -11.52
N LEU A 73 -1.49 8.93 -11.15
CA LEU A 73 -2.33 7.75 -11.40
C LEU A 73 -2.44 7.38 -12.87
N LEU A 74 -2.63 8.36 -13.76
CA LEU A 74 -2.73 8.08 -15.20
C LEU A 74 -1.43 7.47 -15.73
N LYS A 75 -0.28 8.01 -15.32
CA LYS A 75 1.01 7.49 -15.73
C LYS A 75 1.27 6.10 -15.15
N ALA A 76 0.93 5.88 -13.88
CA ALA A 76 1.04 4.57 -13.24
C ALA A 76 0.19 3.52 -13.96
N GLN A 77 -1.10 3.82 -14.20
CA GLN A 77 -2.02 2.90 -14.86
C GLN A 77 -1.55 2.52 -16.27
N ASN A 78 -0.97 3.45 -17.03
CA ASN A 78 -0.45 3.15 -18.38
C ASN A 78 0.69 2.11 -18.37
N GLY A 79 1.40 1.93 -17.24
CA GLY A 79 2.37 0.83 -17.09
C GLY A 79 1.72 -0.56 -17.00
N TYR A 80 0.41 -0.60 -16.75
CA TYR A 80 -0.36 -1.79 -16.40
C TYR A 80 -1.67 -1.90 -17.18
N GLU A 81 -1.67 -1.52 -18.47
CA GLU A 81 -2.86 -1.52 -19.33
C GLU A 81 -3.53 -2.91 -19.50
N TYR A 82 -2.81 -3.98 -19.17
CA TYR A 82 -3.33 -5.35 -19.19
C TYR A 82 -4.28 -5.65 -18.02
N LEU A 83 -4.28 -4.82 -16.97
CA LEU A 83 -5.18 -4.99 -15.82
C LEU A 83 -6.64 -4.74 -16.20
N LEU A 84 -7.55 -5.30 -15.39
CA LEU A 84 -8.98 -5.12 -15.58
C LEU A 84 -9.39 -3.65 -15.40
N LYS A 85 -10.48 -3.25 -16.03
CA LYS A 85 -10.94 -1.84 -16.04
C LYS A 85 -11.36 -1.30 -14.68
N ASN A 86 -11.70 -2.17 -13.74
CA ASN A 86 -12.05 -1.85 -12.36
C ASN A 86 -10.83 -1.83 -11.42
N TYR A 87 -9.62 -2.03 -11.94
CA TYR A 87 -8.40 -2.07 -11.15
C TYR A 87 -7.69 -0.72 -11.26
N LEU A 88 -7.43 -0.09 -10.12
CA LEU A 88 -6.69 1.16 -10.01
C LEU A 88 -5.33 0.90 -9.38
N VAL A 89 -4.24 1.23 -10.07
CA VAL A 89 -2.89 1.15 -9.51
C VAL A 89 -2.67 2.36 -8.59
N ILE A 90 -2.61 2.11 -7.27
CA ILE A 90 -2.46 3.13 -6.23
C ILE A 90 -1.04 3.22 -5.67
N GLY A 91 -0.19 2.24 -5.99
CA GLY A 91 1.20 2.22 -5.61
C GLY A 91 1.97 1.17 -6.41
N ASP A 92 3.28 1.17 -6.22
CA ASP A 92 4.21 0.30 -6.93
C ASP A 92 5.52 0.21 -6.14
N ASP A 93 6.39 -0.73 -6.49
CA ASP A 93 7.79 -0.62 -6.10
C ASP A 93 8.49 0.50 -6.90
N LEU A 94 9.63 0.99 -6.41
CA LEU A 94 10.34 2.10 -7.06
C LEU A 94 10.88 1.72 -8.45
N GLY A 95 11.08 0.43 -8.70
CA GLY A 95 11.56 -0.11 -9.98
C GLY A 95 10.46 -0.26 -11.04
N GLY A 96 9.20 -0.28 -10.62
CA GLY A 96 8.08 -0.74 -11.42
C GLY A 96 8.05 -2.26 -11.55
N GLY A 97 6.88 -2.77 -11.91
CA GLY A 97 6.60 -4.19 -12.08
C GLY A 97 5.98 -4.84 -10.86
N LYS A 98 5.70 -4.14 -9.77
CA LYS A 98 5.00 -4.69 -8.59
C LYS A 98 3.85 -3.78 -8.18
N PRO A 99 2.74 -3.75 -8.94
CA PRO A 99 1.66 -2.82 -8.68
C PRO A 99 0.89 -3.21 -7.41
N ILE A 100 0.50 -2.19 -6.63
CA ILE A 100 -0.51 -2.26 -5.56
C ILE A 100 -1.81 -1.72 -6.13
N ILE A 101 -2.84 -2.55 -6.11
CA ILE A 101 -4.05 -2.38 -6.91
C ILE A 101 -5.26 -2.28 -5.99
N ALA A 102 -6.01 -1.19 -6.11
CA ALA A 102 -7.34 -1.07 -5.53
C ALA A 102 -8.40 -1.60 -6.51
N VAL A 103 -9.22 -2.54 -6.06
CA VAL A 103 -10.38 -3.04 -6.84
C VAL A 103 -11.60 -2.22 -6.46
N VAL A 104 -12.05 -1.34 -7.36
CA VAL A 104 -12.91 -0.22 -6.97
C VAL A 104 -14.41 -0.44 -7.15
N ASP A 105 -14.82 -1.57 -7.72
CA ASP A 105 -16.22 -1.99 -7.87
C ASP A 105 -16.64 -3.06 -6.83
N GLU A 106 -15.74 -3.43 -5.93
CA GLU A 106 -15.99 -4.36 -4.83
C GLU A 106 -16.16 -3.63 -3.49
N GLY A 107 -16.94 -4.24 -2.58
CA GLY A 107 -17.18 -3.66 -1.25
C GLY A 107 -15.88 -3.53 -0.43
N ASN A 108 -15.73 -2.39 0.24
CA ASN A 108 -14.55 -2.01 1.05
C ASN A 108 -13.23 -1.90 0.26
N THR A 109 -13.27 -1.87 -1.07
CA THR A 109 -12.10 -1.64 -1.93
C THR A 109 -10.93 -2.59 -1.59
N PRO A 110 -11.06 -3.92 -1.81
CA PRO A 110 -9.99 -4.86 -1.51
C PRO A 110 -8.73 -4.52 -2.30
N ILE A 111 -7.58 -4.81 -1.68
CA ILE A 111 -6.26 -4.50 -2.25
C ILE A 111 -5.62 -5.76 -2.76
N TYR A 112 -5.21 -5.70 -4.01
CA TYR A 112 -4.50 -6.73 -4.74
C TYR A 112 -3.07 -6.27 -5.01
N ALA A 113 -2.21 -7.22 -5.33
CA ALA A 113 -0.88 -6.95 -5.82
C ALA A 113 -0.51 -7.95 -6.93
N SER A 114 0.56 -7.66 -7.67
CA SER A 114 1.07 -8.54 -8.72
C SER A 114 2.60 -8.51 -8.76
N TYR A 115 3.21 -9.52 -9.40
CA TYR A 115 4.60 -9.49 -9.85
C TYR A 115 4.63 -9.51 -11.37
N ASP A 116 4.92 -8.38 -11.99
CA ASP A 116 4.93 -8.20 -13.44
C ASP A 116 3.56 -8.58 -14.05
N VAL A 117 3.53 -9.12 -15.29
CA VAL A 117 2.31 -9.46 -16.04
C VAL A 117 1.61 -10.76 -15.58
N ILE A 118 1.66 -11.10 -14.29
CA ILE A 118 0.92 -12.26 -13.75
C ILE A 118 -0.48 -11.87 -13.27
N GLU A 119 -1.28 -12.89 -12.92
CA GLU A 119 -2.61 -12.68 -12.32
C GLU A 119 -2.47 -12.00 -10.93
N PRO A 120 -3.12 -10.85 -10.71
CA PRO A 120 -3.10 -10.18 -9.42
C PRO A 120 -3.74 -11.03 -8.32
N PHE A 121 -3.16 -10.97 -7.11
CA PHE A 121 -3.61 -11.71 -5.95
C PHE A 121 -3.97 -10.76 -4.79
N LYS A 122 -4.95 -11.13 -3.98
CA LYS A 122 -5.47 -10.29 -2.90
C LYS A 122 -4.51 -10.26 -1.71
N ILE A 123 -4.07 -9.07 -1.31
CA ILE A 123 -3.23 -8.83 -0.12
C ILE A 123 -3.99 -8.18 1.04
N ALA A 124 -5.19 -7.65 0.82
CA ALA A 124 -6.10 -7.23 1.89
C ALA A 124 -7.56 -7.25 1.42
N CYS A 125 -8.48 -7.54 2.35
CA CYS A 125 -9.93 -7.52 2.07
C CYS A 125 -10.53 -6.11 2.06
N SER A 126 -9.79 -5.09 2.47
CA SER A 126 -10.21 -3.69 2.39
C SER A 126 -9.03 -2.72 2.27
N LEU A 127 -9.29 -1.51 1.78
CA LEU A 127 -8.30 -0.44 1.75
C LEU A 127 -7.88 -0.04 3.17
N SER A 128 -8.82 0.04 4.13
CA SER A 128 -8.50 0.33 5.54
C SER A 128 -7.55 -0.72 6.13
N GLY A 129 -7.84 -2.00 5.92
CA GLY A 129 -7.04 -3.11 6.42
C GLY A 129 -5.62 -3.10 5.84
N PHE A 130 -5.49 -2.82 4.55
CA PHE A 130 -4.19 -2.62 3.92
C PHE A 130 -3.40 -1.46 4.55
N ILE A 131 -4.02 -0.29 4.71
CA ILE A 131 -3.35 0.90 5.24
C ILE A 131 -2.94 0.72 6.70
N PHE A 132 -3.77 0.10 7.54
CA PHE A 132 -3.37 -0.27 8.91
C PHE A 132 -2.20 -1.25 8.90
N SER A 133 -2.24 -2.26 8.04
CA SER A 133 -1.17 -3.27 7.94
C SER A 133 0.15 -2.65 7.48
N LEU A 134 0.10 -1.71 6.54
CA LEU A 134 1.25 -0.93 6.10
C LEU A 134 1.82 -0.06 7.23
N ALA A 135 0.96 0.56 8.04
CA ALA A 135 1.40 1.34 9.20
C ALA A 135 2.08 0.46 10.27
N GLU A 136 1.53 -0.72 10.58
CA GLU A 136 2.17 -1.69 11.49
C GLU A 136 3.51 -2.19 10.95
N LEU A 137 3.58 -2.44 9.64
CA LEU A 137 4.83 -2.85 8.98
C LEU A 137 5.91 -1.76 9.13
N ILE A 138 5.57 -0.51 8.84
CA ILE A 138 6.50 0.62 9.00
C ILE A 138 6.92 0.75 10.47
N ASP A 139 5.96 0.65 11.40
CA ASP A 139 6.26 0.78 12.84
C ASP A 139 7.18 -0.31 13.36
N LEU A 140 7.00 -1.55 12.89
CA LEU A 140 7.86 -2.67 13.22
C LEU A 140 9.28 -2.45 12.66
N VAL A 141 9.37 -2.20 11.35
CA VAL A 141 10.67 -2.08 10.67
C VAL A 141 11.45 -0.89 11.18
N TYR A 142 10.88 0.32 11.27
CA TYR A 142 11.64 1.49 11.71
C TYR A 142 11.77 1.62 13.23
N GLY A 143 10.96 0.89 14.00
CA GLY A 143 10.92 0.98 15.45
C GLY A 143 11.72 -0.08 16.19
N GLN A 144 11.85 -1.27 15.61
CA GLN A 144 12.38 -2.45 16.31
C GLN A 144 13.48 -3.17 15.53
N TYR A 145 13.51 -3.02 14.20
CA TYR A 145 14.50 -3.65 13.35
C TYR A 145 15.38 -2.58 12.67
N ASP A 146 16.54 -2.98 12.17
CA ASP A 146 17.19 -2.25 11.08
C ASP A 146 16.67 -2.86 9.78
N ILE A 147 16.41 -2.04 8.75
CA ILE A 147 16.00 -2.50 7.42
C ILE A 147 17.03 -3.52 6.87
N PHE A 148 18.30 -3.38 7.24
CA PHE A 148 19.36 -4.30 6.86
C PHE A 148 19.43 -5.57 7.72
N ASP A 149 18.76 -5.59 8.88
CA ASP A 149 18.80 -6.69 9.84
C ASP A 149 17.58 -7.62 9.76
N ILE A 150 16.61 -7.35 8.86
CA ILE A 150 15.42 -8.20 8.73
C ILE A 150 15.70 -9.54 8.03
N ALA A 151 16.77 -9.63 7.24
CA ALA A 151 17.23 -10.83 6.57
C ALA A 151 18.47 -11.43 7.25
N ASP A 152 18.68 -12.73 7.08
CA ASP A 152 19.87 -13.45 7.50
C ASP A 152 20.97 -13.42 6.41
N ASP A 153 22.09 -14.10 6.66
CA ASP A 153 23.23 -14.14 5.73
C ASP A 153 22.94 -14.87 4.41
N ASN A 154 21.78 -15.53 4.28
CA ASN A 154 21.31 -16.20 3.07
C ASN A 154 20.21 -15.42 2.34
N ASP A 155 19.99 -14.15 2.72
CA ASP A 155 18.89 -13.29 2.26
C ASP A 155 17.49 -13.82 2.65
N GLU A 156 17.38 -14.73 3.63
CA GLU A 156 16.11 -15.22 4.16
C GLU A 156 15.60 -14.31 5.29
N VAL A 157 14.32 -13.93 5.26
CA VAL A 157 13.74 -13.11 6.32
C VAL A 157 13.69 -13.90 7.64
N LYS A 158 14.17 -13.29 8.72
CA LYS A 158 14.29 -13.94 10.04
C LYS A 158 12.91 -14.33 10.60
N ASP A 159 12.80 -15.56 11.10
CA ASP A 159 11.56 -16.10 11.69
C ASP A 159 10.97 -15.21 12.79
N ASP A 160 11.81 -14.63 13.67
CA ASP A 160 11.35 -13.73 14.73
C ASP A 160 10.63 -12.50 14.17
N PHE A 161 11.14 -11.91 13.09
CA PHE A 161 10.50 -10.79 12.40
C PHE A 161 9.16 -11.21 11.79
N ILE A 162 9.12 -12.37 11.12
CA ILE A 162 7.90 -12.90 10.50
C ILE A 162 6.83 -13.13 11.57
N ASP A 163 7.20 -13.70 12.71
CA ASP A 163 6.28 -13.98 13.82
C ASP A 163 5.72 -12.71 14.46
N GLU A 164 6.55 -11.67 14.65
CA GLU A 164 6.09 -10.39 15.15
C GLU A 164 5.19 -9.66 14.14
N LEU A 165 5.57 -9.64 12.87
CA LEU A 165 4.77 -9.06 11.80
C LEU A 165 3.41 -9.77 11.70
N ARG A 166 3.40 -11.10 11.77
CA ARG A 166 2.17 -11.91 11.77
C ARG A 166 1.25 -11.56 12.94
N LYS A 167 1.79 -11.42 14.16
CA LYS A 167 1.00 -11.06 15.36
C LYS A 167 0.32 -9.70 15.22
N ARG A 168 0.97 -8.74 14.54
CA ARG A 168 0.43 -7.38 14.31
C ARG A 168 -0.57 -7.32 13.17
N ILE A 169 -0.30 -8.02 12.05
CA ILE A 169 -1.06 -7.85 10.80
C ILE A 169 -2.21 -8.85 10.64
N VAL A 170 -2.08 -10.10 11.10
CA VAL A 170 -3.18 -11.10 10.98
C VAL A 170 -4.49 -10.63 11.59
N PRO A 171 -4.53 -9.93 12.75
CA PRO A 171 -5.77 -9.37 13.28
C PRO A 171 -6.45 -8.35 12.36
N LEU A 172 -5.71 -7.73 11.44
CA LEU A 172 -6.20 -6.66 10.55
C LEU A 172 -6.75 -7.21 9.23
N ILE A 173 -6.06 -8.18 8.63
CA ILE A 173 -6.38 -8.67 7.26
C ILE A 173 -6.64 -10.18 7.19
N GLY A 174 -6.46 -10.92 8.29
CA GLY A 174 -6.60 -12.37 8.33
C GLY A 174 -5.37 -13.12 7.81
N ASN A 175 -5.30 -14.42 8.09
CA ASN A 175 -4.11 -15.23 7.83
C ASN A 175 -3.82 -15.44 6.33
N GLU A 176 -4.86 -15.64 5.52
CA GLU A 176 -4.69 -15.84 4.07
C GLU A 176 -4.12 -14.59 3.39
N SER A 177 -4.71 -13.42 3.66
CA SER A 177 -4.21 -12.15 3.14
C SER A 177 -2.86 -11.76 3.75
N PHE A 178 -2.58 -12.12 5.00
CA PHE A 178 -1.25 -11.94 5.58
C PHE A 178 -0.18 -12.69 4.80
N ASN A 179 -0.39 -13.95 4.44
CA ASN A 179 0.60 -14.71 3.68
C ASN A 179 0.90 -14.06 2.33
N ALA A 180 -0.15 -13.59 1.63
CA ALA A 180 -0.02 -12.89 0.37
C ALA A 180 0.67 -11.52 0.53
N PHE A 181 0.30 -10.76 1.56
CA PHE A 181 0.93 -9.49 1.92
C PHE A 181 2.43 -9.70 2.21
N TYR A 182 2.76 -10.63 3.10
CA TYR A 182 4.14 -10.96 3.44
C TYR A 182 4.95 -11.35 2.18
N ASN A 183 4.42 -12.26 1.36
CA ASN A 183 5.08 -12.67 0.12
C ASN A 183 5.28 -11.48 -0.82
N TYR A 184 4.32 -10.55 -0.91
CA TYR A 184 4.45 -9.37 -1.75
C TYR A 184 5.63 -8.46 -1.33
N PHE A 185 5.80 -8.21 -0.04
CA PHE A 185 6.87 -7.35 0.47
C PHE A 185 8.23 -8.05 0.59
N TYR A 186 8.25 -9.38 0.78
CA TYR A 186 9.44 -10.12 1.20
C TYR A 186 9.72 -11.43 0.45
N GLY A 187 8.85 -11.85 -0.46
CA GLY A 187 9.01 -13.06 -1.28
C GLY A 187 9.48 -12.80 -2.71
#